data_AF-A0A0N4UF48-F1
#
_entry.id   AF-A0A0N4UF48-F1
#
_cell.length_a   1.000
_cell.length_b   1.000
_cell.length_c   1.000
_cell.angle_alpha   90.00
_cell.angle_beta   90.00
_cell.angle_gamma   90.00
#
_symmetry.space_group_name_H-M   'P 1'
#
loop_
_entity.id
_entity.type
_entity.pdbx_description
1 polymer ?
#
loop_
_entity_poly.entity_id
_entity_poly.type
_entity_poly.pdbx_seq_one_letter_code
_entity_poly.pdbx_strand_id
1 'polypeptide(L)'
;MRIFPIDENLKNYRLHKIGIRENLLYISPDRNDSIEIWSIHTFVANSWTRIIHIPLIEKLFTSFAISQQQPIIYDSMTFVIKNEQIYGKLKDDRCSRFPIVIDGDIRKILKIYDNHELVVYDGNKNCWNTYFPSPKSCINLNSLTARGIGETYGRNGHRVGAVESLLTIFIDEGICIAKIYRNNFHSFFYIKLNDEKREYVTEGASRCKLPFFIQQSNEFCRASSKTEIVQWTVCTKSQFVFICKNGIALLPLQPPTLKESAFLSIQQKYSNIIANKWFGGISEQQIKDLCFCTMERSLLL
;
A
#
# COMPACT_ATOMS: atom_id res chain seq x y z
N MET A 1 5.11 12.64 9.87
CA MET A 1 3.96 12.34 8.99
C MET A 1 3.58 13.61 8.25
N ARG A 2 3.37 13.54 6.94
CA ARG A 2 2.83 14.62 6.10
C ARG A 2 1.43 14.20 5.65
N ILE A 3 0.50 15.12 5.48
CA ILE A 3 -0.83 14.81 4.95
C ILE A 3 -1.15 15.79 3.84
N PHE A 4 -1.40 15.28 2.64
CA PHE A 4 -1.73 16.11 1.47
C PHE A 4 -3.24 16.05 1.20
N PRO A 5 -3.87 17.17 0.81
CA PRO A 5 -5.23 17.18 0.31
C PRO A 5 -5.30 16.40 -1.02
N ILE A 6 -6.47 15.85 -1.30
CA ILE A 6 -6.78 15.33 -2.64
C ILE A 6 -7.01 16.53 -3.56
N ASP A 7 -6.45 16.48 -4.77
CA ASP A 7 -6.68 17.46 -5.83
C ASP A 7 -8.18 17.66 -6.10
N GLU A 8 -8.61 18.88 -6.43
CA GLU A 8 -10.03 19.19 -6.68
C GLU A 8 -10.65 18.28 -7.76
N ASN A 9 -9.89 17.94 -8.80
CA ASN A 9 -10.34 17.05 -9.88
C ASN A 9 -10.51 15.59 -9.42
N LEU A 10 -9.92 15.21 -8.28
CA LEU A 10 -9.88 13.85 -7.76
C LEU A 10 -10.83 13.61 -6.57
N LYS A 11 -11.35 14.66 -5.93
CA LYS A 11 -12.16 14.57 -4.69
C LYS A 11 -13.42 13.71 -4.79
N ASN A 12 -14.01 13.60 -5.97
CA ASN A 12 -15.27 12.87 -6.18
C ASN A 12 -15.05 11.36 -6.42
N TYR A 13 -13.82 10.94 -6.70
CA TYR A 13 -13.49 9.57 -7.07
C TYR A 13 -12.91 8.78 -5.90
N ARG A 14 -13.10 7.46 -5.91
CA ARG A 14 -12.29 6.55 -5.10
C ARG A 14 -10.90 6.49 -5.73
N LEU A 15 -9.84 6.45 -4.92
CA LEU A 15 -8.46 6.52 -5.41
C LEU A 15 -7.76 5.19 -5.18
N HIS A 16 -7.42 4.48 -6.24
CA HIS A 16 -6.68 3.22 -6.21
C HIS A 16 -5.18 3.49 -6.17
N LYS A 17 -4.46 2.70 -5.37
CA LYS A 17 -2.99 2.66 -5.45
C LYS A 17 -2.58 2.02 -6.77
N ILE A 18 -1.59 2.60 -7.44
CA ILE A 18 -0.84 1.91 -8.50
C ILE A 18 0.48 1.43 -7.90
N GLY A 19 1.24 2.36 -7.34
CA GLY A 19 2.54 2.08 -6.76
C GLY A 19 3.20 3.37 -6.29
N ILE A 20 4.46 3.25 -5.90
CA ILE A 20 5.29 4.36 -5.44
C ILE A 20 6.70 4.06 -5.90
N ARG A 21 7.36 5.05 -6.50
CA ARG A 21 8.72 4.91 -7.00
C ARG A 21 9.49 6.16 -6.61
N GLU A 22 10.64 5.97 -5.99
CA GLU A 22 11.47 7.07 -5.47
C GLU A 22 10.62 8.00 -4.59
N ASN A 23 10.42 9.25 -5.03
CA ASN A 23 9.62 10.27 -4.33
C ASN A 23 8.27 10.56 -5.01
N LEU A 24 7.80 9.70 -5.93
CA LEU A 24 6.54 9.85 -6.64
C LEU A 24 5.57 8.73 -6.25
N LEU A 25 4.41 9.10 -5.74
CA LEU A 25 3.27 8.21 -5.50
C LEU A 25 2.34 8.24 -6.72
N TYR A 26 1.98 7.06 -7.23
CA TYR A 26 1.10 6.90 -8.41
C TYR A 26 -0.25 6.33 -8.00
N ILE A 27 -1.33 6.95 -8.48
CA ILE A 27 -2.72 6.55 -8.19
C ILE A 27 -3.60 6.63 -9.45
N SER A 28 -4.67 5.85 -9.46
CA SER A 28 -5.77 5.94 -10.45
C SER A 28 -7.06 6.33 -9.74
N PRO A 29 -7.82 7.33 -10.21
CA PRO A 29 -9.21 7.45 -9.82
C PRO A 29 -10.03 6.28 -10.37
N ASP A 30 -11.04 5.87 -9.61
CA ASP A 30 -12.09 4.92 -9.98
C ASP A 30 -13.12 5.65 -10.86
N ARG A 31 -13.05 5.40 -12.17
CA ARG A 31 -13.82 6.11 -13.19
C ARG A 31 -14.31 5.15 -14.27
N ASN A 32 -15.48 5.44 -14.82
CA ASN A 32 -16.16 4.66 -15.85
C ASN A 32 -16.06 5.28 -17.25
N ASP A 33 -15.40 6.42 -17.41
CA ASP A 33 -15.27 7.19 -18.66
C ASP A 33 -13.84 7.23 -19.20
N SER A 34 -12.83 7.05 -18.35
CA SER A 34 -11.43 7.23 -18.67
C SER A 34 -10.52 6.38 -17.76
N ILE A 35 -9.36 6.00 -18.28
CA ILE A 35 -8.23 5.48 -17.49
C ILE A 35 -7.29 6.66 -17.25
N GLU A 36 -7.06 7.01 -15.99
CA GLU A 36 -6.13 8.07 -15.60
C GLU A 36 -5.04 7.54 -14.67
N ILE A 37 -3.80 8.00 -14.88
CA ILE A 37 -2.72 7.82 -13.90
C ILE A 37 -2.25 9.20 -13.48
N TRP A 38 -2.35 9.45 -12.18
CA TRP A 38 -1.89 10.67 -11.53
C TRP A 38 -0.69 10.38 -10.64
N SER A 39 0.26 11.31 -10.59
CA SER A 39 1.35 11.31 -9.63
C SER A 39 1.26 12.48 -8.65
N ILE A 40 1.77 12.27 -7.45
CA ILE A 40 2.10 13.33 -6.50
C ILE A 40 3.48 13.08 -5.89
N HIS A 41 4.30 14.12 -5.82
CA HIS A 41 5.60 14.07 -5.16
C HIS A 41 5.43 14.05 -3.64
N THR A 42 6.01 13.06 -2.98
CA THR A 42 5.76 12.74 -1.55
C THR A 42 6.25 13.83 -0.57
N PHE A 43 6.91 14.88 -1.06
CA PHE A 43 7.36 16.03 -0.29
C PHE A 43 6.67 17.36 -0.67
N VAL A 44 5.88 17.42 -1.75
CA VAL A 44 5.34 18.67 -2.32
C VAL A 44 3.82 18.54 -2.51
N ALA A 45 3.03 19.22 -1.69
CA ALA A 45 1.59 18.95 -1.58
C ALA A 45 0.77 19.40 -2.80
N ASN A 46 1.25 20.40 -3.55
CA ASN A 46 0.64 20.92 -4.79
C ASN A 46 1.22 20.30 -6.07
N SER A 47 2.00 19.21 -6.00
CA SER A 47 2.66 18.58 -7.16
C SER A 47 1.79 17.57 -7.93
N TRP A 48 0.47 17.63 -7.74
CA TRP A 48 -0.49 16.78 -8.45
C TRP A 48 -0.35 16.95 -9.96
N THR A 49 -0.05 15.85 -10.65
CA THR A 49 0.19 15.83 -12.10
C THR A 49 -0.52 14.63 -12.73
N ARG A 50 -1.33 14.85 -13.77
CA ARG A 50 -1.93 13.78 -14.57
C ARG A 50 -0.93 13.35 -15.64
N ILE A 51 -0.43 12.11 -15.54
CA ILE A 51 0.57 11.54 -16.46
C ILE A 51 -0.11 10.87 -17.65
N ILE A 52 -1.16 10.08 -17.39
CA ILE A 52 -1.93 9.37 -18.41
C ILE A 52 -3.39 9.77 -18.27
N HIS A 53 -4.04 10.00 -19.41
CA HIS A 53 -5.47 10.16 -19.56
C HIS A 53 -5.88 9.52 -20.88
N ILE A 54 -6.68 8.46 -20.81
CA ILE A 54 -7.18 7.72 -21.97
C ILE A 54 -8.70 7.62 -21.84
N PRO A 55 -9.49 8.37 -22.65
CA PRO A 55 -10.93 8.18 -22.74
C PRO A 55 -11.26 6.74 -23.17
N LEU A 56 -12.15 6.07 -22.44
CA LEU A 56 -12.51 4.67 -22.74
C LEU A 56 -13.21 4.54 -24.08
N ILE A 57 -13.98 5.56 -24.48
CA ILE A 57 -14.64 5.61 -25.79
C ILE A 57 -13.62 5.61 -26.95
N GLU A 58 -12.49 6.32 -26.81
CA GLU A 58 -11.42 6.30 -27.80
C GLU A 58 -10.76 4.92 -27.90
N LYS A 59 -10.60 4.20 -26.78
CA LYS A 59 -10.12 2.80 -26.81
C LYS A 59 -11.10 1.84 -27.46
N LEU A 60 -12.40 1.99 -27.23
CA LEU A 60 -13.44 1.16 -27.87
C LEU A 60 -13.44 1.30 -29.40
N PHE A 61 -13.06 2.47 -29.94
CA PHE A 61 -12.95 2.71 -31.38
C PHE A 61 -11.55 2.44 -31.97
N THR A 62 -10.46 2.63 -31.20
CA THR A 62 -9.09 2.45 -31.71
C THR A 62 -8.55 1.03 -31.53
N SER A 63 -9.07 0.26 -30.58
CA SER A 63 -8.70 -1.15 -30.42
C SER A 63 -9.72 -2.06 -31.09
N PHE A 64 -9.25 -2.93 -31.99
CA PHE A 64 -10.00 -4.09 -32.52
C PHE A 64 -10.21 -5.18 -31.43
N ALA A 65 -10.45 -4.77 -30.17
CA ALA A 65 -10.69 -5.63 -29.02
C ALA A 65 -12.16 -6.09 -28.92
N ILE A 66 -13.06 -5.51 -29.73
CA ILE A 66 -14.43 -6.00 -29.88
C ILE A 66 -14.42 -7.18 -30.84
N SER A 67 -14.59 -8.40 -30.32
CA SER A 67 -14.99 -9.54 -31.14
C SER A 67 -16.35 -9.21 -31.76
N GLN A 68 -16.47 -9.32 -33.09
CA GLN A 68 -17.76 -9.19 -33.78
C GLN A 68 -18.79 -10.25 -33.35
N GLN A 69 -18.37 -11.30 -32.63
CA GLN A 69 -19.27 -12.34 -32.12
C GLN A 69 -19.70 -12.15 -30.66
N GLN A 70 -18.90 -11.51 -29.78
CA GLN A 70 -19.19 -11.46 -28.33
C GLN A 70 -18.73 -10.16 -27.64
N PRO A 71 -19.60 -9.49 -26.85
CA PRO A 71 -19.27 -8.26 -26.13
C PRO A 71 -18.62 -8.57 -24.77
N ILE A 72 -17.34 -8.95 -24.75
CA ILE A 72 -16.59 -9.25 -23.52
C ILE A 72 -15.34 -8.36 -23.45
N ILE A 73 -15.20 -7.63 -22.34
CA ILE A 73 -13.96 -6.93 -21.98
C ILE A 73 -13.15 -7.87 -21.08
N TYR A 74 -11.91 -8.16 -21.47
CA TYR A 74 -10.97 -8.94 -20.66
C TYR A 74 -10.38 -8.07 -19.55
N ASP A 75 -11.09 -7.94 -18.43
CA ASP A 75 -10.54 -7.39 -17.19
C ASP A 75 -9.65 -8.45 -16.50
N SER A 76 -8.43 -8.06 -16.13
CA SER A 76 -7.40 -8.96 -15.61
C SER A 76 -7.61 -9.23 -14.12
N MET A 77 -8.62 -10.03 -13.79
CA MET A 77 -8.81 -10.53 -12.42
C MET A 77 -7.67 -11.47 -11.99
N THR A 78 -7.38 -11.45 -10.68
CA THR A 78 -6.26 -12.12 -10.03
C THR A 78 -6.23 -13.63 -10.27
N PHE A 79 -5.03 -14.16 -10.48
CA PHE A 79 -4.76 -15.47 -11.05
C PHE A 79 -3.80 -16.29 -10.14
N VAL A 80 -3.96 -17.62 -10.06
CA VAL A 80 -3.22 -18.54 -9.14
C VAL A 80 -2.77 -19.80 -9.88
N ILE A 81 -1.46 -20.00 -10.08
CA ILE A 81 -0.94 -20.94 -11.09
C ILE A 81 -0.53 -22.33 -10.54
N LYS A 82 -0.98 -23.39 -11.22
CA LYS A 82 -0.60 -24.80 -11.03
C LYS A 82 -0.87 -25.58 -12.33
N ASN A 83 0.12 -26.32 -12.84
CA ASN A 83 0.13 -26.84 -14.24
C ASN A 83 -0.16 -25.72 -15.26
N GLU A 84 0.46 -24.55 -15.07
CA GLU A 84 0.17 -23.31 -15.83
C GLU A 84 -1.28 -22.77 -15.66
N GLN A 85 -2.06 -23.27 -14.68
CA GLN A 85 -3.52 -23.05 -14.57
C GLN A 85 -4.14 -22.82 -13.17
N ILE A 86 -5.45 -22.55 -13.21
CA ILE A 86 -6.31 -21.70 -12.35
C ILE A 86 -6.74 -22.14 -10.91
N TYR A 87 -5.89 -22.32 -9.89
CA TYR A 87 -6.34 -23.03 -8.66
C TYR A 87 -5.94 -22.47 -7.26
N GLY A 88 -6.93 -21.96 -6.49
CA GLY A 88 -6.86 -21.74 -5.03
C GLY A 88 -7.16 -23.02 -4.20
N LYS A 89 -6.53 -23.21 -3.03
CA LYS A 89 -6.52 -24.49 -2.30
C LYS A 89 -7.66 -24.61 -1.27
N LEU A 90 -8.62 -25.50 -1.51
CA LEU A 90 -9.89 -25.65 -0.77
C LEU A 90 -9.85 -26.47 0.55
N LYS A 91 -8.68 -26.72 1.14
CA LYS A 91 -8.53 -27.45 2.42
C LYS A 91 -7.36 -26.92 3.27
N ASP A 92 -7.55 -25.75 3.87
CA ASP A 92 -6.92 -25.38 5.13
C ASP A 92 -8.08 -25.13 6.12
N ASP A 93 -8.25 -26.01 7.12
CA ASP A 93 -9.39 -25.93 8.09
C ASP A 93 -9.29 -24.72 9.04
N ARG A 94 -8.25 -23.89 8.90
CA ARG A 94 -8.07 -22.61 9.59
C ARG A 94 -7.55 -21.59 8.58
N CYS A 95 -8.27 -20.47 8.46
CA CYS A 95 -8.05 -19.48 7.41
C CYS A 95 -6.66 -18.84 7.53
N SER A 96 -5.75 -19.22 6.65
CA SER A 96 -4.52 -18.45 6.50
C SER A 96 -4.77 -17.08 5.89
N ARG A 97 -4.04 -16.06 6.34
CA ARG A 97 -3.98 -14.78 5.62
C ARG A 97 -3.50 -15.01 4.19
N PHE A 98 -3.96 -14.15 3.26
CA PHE A 98 -3.54 -14.22 1.86
C PHE A 98 -2.01 -14.37 1.75
N PRO A 99 -1.52 -15.36 0.99
CA PRO A 99 -0.09 -15.50 0.74
C PRO A 99 0.42 -14.24 0.03
N ILE A 100 1.53 -13.69 0.53
CA ILE A 100 2.14 -12.47 0.02
C ILE A 100 3.46 -12.85 -0.63
N VAL A 101 3.56 -12.57 -1.93
CA VAL A 101 4.80 -12.81 -2.70
C VAL A 101 5.87 -11.84 -2.18
N ILE A 102 6.97 -12.38 -1.66
CA ILE A 102 8.17 -11.61 -1.30
C ILE A 102 8.96 -11.30 -2.56
N ASP A 103 9.16 -12.33 -3.38
CA ASP A 103 9.94 -12.32 -4.60
C ASP A 103 9.31 -13.31 -5.58
N GLY A 104 8.91 -12.83 -6.75
CA GLY A 104 8.26 -13.63 -7.78
C GLY A 104 9.22 -14.55 -8.51
N ASP A 105 10.47 -14.12 -8.73
CA ASP A 105 11.45 -14.77 -9.60
C ASP A 105 11.97 -16.05 -8.94
N ILE A 106 12.30 -16.00 -7.65
CA ILE A 106 12.63 -17.19 -6.85
C ILE A 106 11.38 -17.87 -6.25
N ARG A 107 10.17 -17.40 -6.60
CA ARG A 107 8.87 -17.90 -6.12
C ARG A 107 8.80 -17.97 -4.59
N LYS A 108 9.31 -16.95 -3.88
CA LYS A 108 9.35 -16.87 -2.42
C LYS A 108 8.08 -16.21 -1.89
N ILE A 109 7.31 -16.94 -1.09
CA ILE A 109 5.96 -16.52 -0.65
C ILE A 109 5.84 -16.61 0.87
N LEU A 110 5.45 -15.53 1.52
CA LEU A 110 5.16 -15.47 2.95
C LEU A 110 3.68 -15.73 3.22
N LYS A 111 3.39 -16.55 4.21
CA LYS A 111 2.03 -16.83 4.70
C LYS A 111 2.06 -16.76 6.23
N ILE A 112 0.97 -16.26 6.82
CA ILE A 112 0.79 -16.21 8.26
C ILE A 112 -0.50 -16.93 8.65
N TYR A 113 -0.39 -17.80 9.65
CA TYR A 113 -1.51 -18.51 10.27
C TYR A 113 -2.20 -17.68 11.36
N ASP A 114 -3.33 -18.17 11.87
CA ASP A 114 -4.16 -17.46 12.87
C ASP A 114 -3.47 -17.28 14.24
N ASN A 115 -2.53 -18.17 14.57
CA ASN A 115 -1.64 -18.06 15.73
C ASN A 115 -0.44 -17.12 15.49
N HIS A 116 -0.42 -16.42 14.35
CA HIS A 116 0.64 -15.56 13.84
C HIS A 116 1.98 -16.24 13.49
N GLU A 117 2.04 -17.57 13.48
CA GLU A 117 3.21 -18.28 12.95
C GLU A 117 3.45 -17.92 11.48
N LEU A 118 4.72 -17.66 11.17
CA LEU A 118 5.19 -17.25 9.87
C LEU A 118 5.74 -18.48 9.13
N VAL A 119 5.18 -18.79 7.96
CA VAL A 119 5.72 -19.81 7.06
C VAL A 119 6.10 -19.20 5.72
N VAL A 120 7.22 -19.65 5.16
CA VAL A 120 7.73 -19.18 3.87
C VAL A 120 7.84 -20.36 2.91
N TYR A 121 7.21 -20.24 1.75
CA TYR A 121 7.42 -21.14 0.63
C TYR A 121 8.76 -20.81 -0.02
N ASP A 122 9.61 -21.83 -0.12
CA ASP A 122 10.88 -21.80 -0.86
C ASP A 122 10.63 -22.44 -2.22
N GLY A 123 10.63 -21.63 -3.27
CA GLY A 123 10.41 -22.09 -4.65
C GLY A 123 11.52 -22.98 -5.20
N ASN A 124 12.75 -22.90 -4.66
CA ASN A 124 13.86 -23.75 -5.10
C ASN A 124 13.74 -25.15 -4.50
N LYS A 125 13.23 -25.25 -3.26
CA LYS A 125 12.98 -26.52 -2.55
C LYS A 125 11.54 -27.05 -2.71
N ASN A 126 10.66 -26.28 -3.35
CA ASN A 126 9.23 -26.53 -3.48
C ASN A 126 8.50 -26.84 -2.14
N CYS A 127 8.98 -26.29 -1.02
CA CYS A 127 8.47 -26.63 0.31
C CYS A 127 8.11 -25.40 1.16
N TRP A 128 7.16 -25.56 2.08
CA TRP A 128 6.86 -24.57 3.11
C TRP A 128 7.74 -24.82 4.33
N ASN A 129 8.42 -23.77 4.80
CA ASN A 129 9.28 -23.81 5.98
C ASN A 129 8.70 -22.88 7.04
N THR A 130 8.58 -23.34 8.29
CA THR A 130 8.22 -22.49 9.43
C THR A 130 9.42 -21.66 9.87
N TYR A 131 9.19 -20.38 10.13
CA TYR A 131 10.20 -19.44 10.62
C TYR A 131 9.84 -19.03 12.05
N PHE A 132 10.83 -19.06 12.94
CA PHE A 132 10.66 -18.75 14.35
C PHE A 132 11.09 -17.30 14.66
N PRO A 133 10.51 -16.63 15.67
CA PRO A 133 10.96 -15.31 16.08
C PRO A 133 12.39 -15.39 16.63
N SER A 134 13.31 -14.66 16.01
CA SER A 134 14.67 -14.50 16.54
C SER A 134 14.62 -13.78 17.91
N PRO A 135 15.46 -14.14 18.89
CA PRO A 135 15.54 -13.44 20.19
C PRO A 135 15.86 -11.94 20.08
N LYS A 136 16.39 -11.49 18.94
CA LYS A 136 16.67 -10.07 18.64
C LYS A 136 15.43 -9.28 18.18
N SER A 137 14.29 -9.94 17.99
CA SER A 137 13.05 -9.30 17.54
C SER A 137 12.50 -8.35 18.59
N CYS A 138 12.25 -7.09 18.22
CA CYS A 138 11.63 -6.12 19.14
C CYS A 138 10.16 -6.44 19.49
N ILE A 139 9.50 -7.34 18.76
CA ILE A 139 8.17 -7.88 19.09
C ILE A 139 8.04 -9.33 18.62
N ASN A 140 7.44 -10.19 19.45
CA ASN A 140 7.02 -11.50 18.99
C ASN A 140 5.62 -11.40 18.35
N LEU A 141 5.49 -11.66 17.04
CA LEU A 141 4.19 -11.65 16.36
C LEU A 141 3.22 -12.69 16.96
N ASN A 142 3.72 -13.82 17.45
CA ASN A 142 2.92 -14.87 18.09
C ASN A 142 2.28 -14.42 19.42
N SER A 143 2.78 -13.36 20.08
CA SER A 143 2.15 -12.82 21.30
C SER A 143 1.00 -11.86 21.02
N LEU A 144 0.67 -11.59 19.75
CA LEU A 144 -0.50 -10.80 19.39
C LEU A 144 -1.75 -11.66 19.54
N THR A 145 -2.56 -11.37 20.55
CA THR A 145 -3.87 -11.99 20.74
C THR A 145 -4.84 -11.50 19.66
N ALA A 146 -4.98 -12.25 18.57
CA ALA A 146 -6.14 -12.14 17.71
C ALA A 146 -7.33 -12.81 18.43
N ARG A 147 -8.46 -12.10 18.55
CA ARG A 147 -9.76 -12.81 18.56
C ARG A 147 -9.86 -13.48 17.20
N GLY A 148 -10.20 -14.77 17.18
CA GLY A 148 -10.03 -15.66 16.03
C GLY A 148 -10.33 -14.97 14.70
N ILE A 149 -9.36 -15.03 13.79
CA ILE A 149 -9.46 -14.40 12.46
C ILE A 149 -10.50 -15.22 11.67
N GLY A 150 -11.74 -14.80 11.79
CA GLY A 150 -12.87 -15.41 11.11
C GLY A 150 -13.07 -14.76 9.74
N GLU A 151 -13.23 -15.60 8.72
CA GLU A 151 -13.84 -15.20 7.48
C GLU A 151 -15.29 -15.69 7.46
N THR A 152 -16.22 -14.75 7.31
CA THR A 152 -17.63 -15.09 7.10
C THR A 152 -17.85 -15.26 5.61
N TYR A 153 -18.21 -16.47 5.19
CA TYR A 153 -18.62 -16.77 3.83
C TYR A 153 -20.15 -16.68 3.70
N GLY A 154 -20.64 -16.10 2.61
CA GLY A 154 -22.06 -16.03 2.27
C GLY A 154 -22.56 -17.31 1.62
N ARG A 155 -23.88 -17.39 1.37
CA ARG A 155 -24.54 -18.58 0.78
C ARG A 155 -23.95 -19.06 -0.54
N ASN A 156 -23.30 -18.18 -1.31
CA ASN A 156 -22.69 -18.48 -2.61
C ASN A 156 -21.17 -18.74 -2.53
N GLY A 157 -20.58 -18.90 -1.34
CA GLY A 157 -19.13 -19.06 -1.17
C GLY A 157 -18.31 -17.79 -1.40
N HIS A 158 -18.94 -16.63 -1.61
CA HIS A 158 -18.25 -15.34 -1.56
C HIS A 158 -17.97 -14.91 -0.12
N ARG A 159 -16.81 -14.32 0.14
CA ARG A 159 -16.46 -13.70 1.42
C ARG A 159 -17.39 -12.51 1.68
N VAL A 160 -18.17 -12.56 2.76
CA VAL A 160 -19.11 -11.52 3.22
C VAL A 160 -18.49 -10.64 4.31
N GLY A 161 -17.51 -11.14 5.06
CA GLY A 161 -16.81 -10.34 6.05
C GLY A 161 -15.50 -10.98 6.49
N ALA A 162 -14.62 -10.15 7.02
CA ALA A 162 -13.37 -10.55 7.66
C ALA A 162 -13.25 -9.85 9.01
N VAL A 163 -12.78 -10.56 10.03
CA VAL A 163 -12.34 -9.90 11.27
C VAL A 163 -11.12 -9.04 10.94
N GLU A 164 -11.21 -7.71 11.12
CA GLU A 164 -10.07 -6.83 10.95
C GLU A 164 -8.99 -7.21 11.98
N SER A 165 -7.92 -7.84 11.50
CA SER A 165 -6.84 -8.25 12.38
C SER A 165 -6.00 -7.05 12.81
N LEU A 166 -5.61 -7.05 14.08
CA LEU A 166 -4.68 -6.06 14.64
C LEU A 166 -3.37 -6.00 13.83
N LEU A 167 -2.94 -7.12 13.23
CA LEU A 167 -1.77 -7.19 12.35
C LEU A 167 -2.20 -7.10 10.87
N THR A 168 -1.41 -6.45 10.03
CA THR A 168 -1.47 -6.53 8.56
C THR A 168 -0.04 -6.56 8.03
N ILE A 169 0.24 -7.30 6.96
CA ILE A 169 1.55 -7.29 6.31
C ILE A 169 1.46 -6.67 4.92
N PHE A 170 2.50 -5.93 4.57
CA PHE A 170 2.72 -5.30 3.28
C PHE A 170 4.09 -5.72 2.76
N ILE A 171 4.21 -5.84 1.44
CA ILE A 171 5.48 -6.10 0.76
C ILE A 171 5.66 -5.08 -0.36
N ASP A 172 6.90 -4.62 -0.52
CA ASP A 172 7.38 -3.79 -1.62
C ASP A 172 8.88 -4.09 -1.84
N GLU A 173 9.32 -4.33 -3.08
CA GLU A 173 10.73 -4.59 -3.46
C GLU A 173 11.50 -5.55 -2.50
N GLY A 174 10.90 -6.70 -2.15
CA GLY A 174 11.50 -7.69 -1.25
C GLY A 174 11.48 -7.33 0.24
N ILE A 175 10.98 -6.16 0.61
CA ILE A 175 10.86 -5.67 1.99
C ILE A 175 9.51 -6.08 2.55
N CYS A 176 9.50 -6.69 3.73
CA CYS A 176 8.27 -7.06 4.43
C CYS A 176 8.02 -6.13 5.62
N ILE A 177 6.83 -5.53 5.71
CA ILE A 177 6.43 -4.59 6.76
C ILE A 177 5.16 -5.09 7.45
N ALA A 178 5.24 -5.34 8.75
CA ALA A 178 4.10 -5.54 9.63
C ALA A 178 3.58 -4.21 10.17
N LYS A 179 2.31 -3.89 9.88
CA LYS A 179 1.51 -2.85 10.53
C LYS A 179 0.71 -3.50 11.66
N ILE A 180 0.86 -3.01 12.88
CA ILE A 180 0.05 -3.39 14.04
C ILE A 180 -0.81 -2.19 14.48
N TYR A 181 -2.12 -2.32 14.38
CA TYR A 181 -3.08 -1.36 14.88
C TYR A 181 -3.59 -1.78 16.27
N ARG A 182 -3.31 -0.99 17.31
CA ARG A 182 -3.76 -1.24 18.69
C ARG A 182 -3.84 0.07 19.47
N ASN A 183 -4.85 0.21 20.34
CA ASN A 183 -5.06 1.39 21.19
C ASN A 183 -5.01 2.73 20.42
N ASN A 184 -5.61 2.77 19.22
CA ASN A 184 -5.62 3.92 18.30
C ASN A 184 -4.22 4.36 17.79
N PHE A 185 -3.22 3.48 17.83
CA PHE A 185 -1.92 3.67 17.18
C PHE A 185 -1.68 2.63 16.09
N HIS A 186 -1.07 3.05 14.99
CA HIS A 186 -0.44 2.19 14.00
C HIS A 186 1.06 2.12 14.32
N SER A 187 1.58 0.93 14.58
CA SER A 187 3.00 0.66 14.80
C SER A 187 3.52 -0.18 13.63
N PHE A 188 4.70 0.11 13.12
CA PHE A 188 5.27 -0.49 11.93
C PHE A 188 6.59 -1.17 12.26
N PHE A 189 6.78 -2.37 11.70
CA PHE A 189 7.95 -3.20 11.94
C PHE A 189 8.44 -3.80 10.62
N TYR A 190 9.73 -3.75 10.35
CA TYR A 190 10.32 -4.56 9.28
C TYR A 190 10.39 -6.01 9.74
N ILE A 191 10.06 -6.94 8.85
CA ILE A 191 10.31 -8.37 9.02
C ILE A 191 11.47 -8.74 8.10
N LYS A 192 12.63 -9.05 8.68
CA LYS A 192 13.77 -9.60 7.96
C LYS A 192 13.78 -11.11 8.13
N LEU A 193 13.88 -11.85 7.03
CA LEU A 193 13.97 -13.31 7.04
C LEU A 193 15.43 -13.75 7.01
N ASN A 194 15.79 -14.70 7.85
CA ASN A 194 17.04 -15.44 7.79
C ASN A 194 16.72 -16.89 7.37
N ASP A 195 16.92 -17.17 6.09
CA ASP A 195 16.54 -18.45 5.48
C ASP A 195 17.42 -19.62 5.94
N GLU A 196 18.67 -19.36 6.35
CA GLU A 196 19.62 -20.37 6.86
C GLU A 196 19.17 -20.91 8.21
N LYS A 197 18.82 -19.99 9.14
CA LYS A 197 18.37 -20.32 10.50
C LYS A 197 16.88 -20.61 10.60
N ARG A 198 16.11 -20.26 9.55
CA ARG A 198 14.64 -20.21 9.57
C ARG A 198 14.16 -19.35 10.74
N GLU A 199 14.77 -18.18 10.88
CA GLU A 199 14.41 -17.17 11.86
C GLU A 199 13.86 -15.94 11.15
N TYR A 200 12.92 -15.23 11.77
CA TYR A 200 12.60 -13.85 11.38
C TYR A 200 13.00 -12.87 12.49
N VAL A 201 13.52 -11.71 12.10
CA VAL A 201 13.80 -10.59 13.01
C VAL A 201 12.77 -9.50 12.74
N THR A 202 12.03 -9.08 13.77
CA THR A 202 11.24 -7.84 13.70
C THR A 202 12.07 -6.65 14.16
N GLU A 203 12.19 -5.61 13.35
CA GLU A 203 12.82 -4.34 13.73
C GLU A 203 11.78 -3.22 13.75
N GLY A 204 11.81 -2.36 14.76
CA GLY A 204 10.90 -1.20 14.84
C GLY A 204 11.20 -0.19 13.73
N ALA A 205 10.17 0.17 12.97
CA ALA A 205 10.29 1.14 11.88
C ALA A 205 9.74 2.52 12.28
N SER A 206 8.45 2.58 12.65
CA SER A 206 7.76 3.84 12.95
C SER A 206 6.49 3.60 13.76
N ARG A 207 5.91 4.66 14.31
CA ARG A 207 4.63 4.62 15.02
C ARG A 207 3.89 5.95 14.87
N CYS A 208 2.59 5.90 14.58
CA CYS A 208 1.75 7.09 14.49
C CYS A 208 0.33 6.86 15.00
N LYS A 209 -0.32 7.96 15.40
CA LYS A 209 -1.78 8.05 15.49
C LYS A 209 -2.24 8.82 14.25
N LEU A 210 -3.10 8.22 13.43
CA LEU A 210 -3.69 8.93 12.28
C LEU A 210 -4.73 9.93 12.79
N PRO A 211 -4.92 11.08 12.11
CA PRO A 211 -6.06 11.96 12.41
C PRO A 211 -7.37 11.28 12.05
N PHE A 212 -8.41 11.58 12.81
CA PHE A 212 -9.74 10.99 12.66
C PHE A 212 -10.29 11.08 11.24
N PHE A 213 -10.06 12.18 10.52
CA PHE A 213 -10.52 12.34 9.13
C PHE A 213 -9.80 11.44 8.10
N ILE A 214 -8.60 10.93 8.41
CA ILE A 214 -7.95 9.87 7.60
C ILE A 214 -8.49 8.51 8.03
N GLN A 215 -8.65 8.31 9.34
CA GLN A 215 -9.02 7.05 9.97
C GLN A 215 -10.51 6.66 9.82
N GLN A 216 -11.40 7.63 9.57
CA GLN A 216 -12.86 7.46 9.47
C GLN A 216 -13.35 6.55 8.33
N SER A 217 -12.45 5.94 7.57
CA SER A 217 -12.77 4.87 6.64
C SER A 217 -13.52 3.70 7.29
N ASN A 218 -13.20 3.37 8.55
CA ASN A 218 -13.65 2.12 9.16
C ASN A 218 -14.91 2.30 10.06
N GLU A 219 -15.14 3.47 10.66
CA GLU A 219 -16.20 3.62 11.68
C GLU A 219 -17.58 4.02 11.15
N PHE A 220 -17.68 4.75 10.02
CA PHE A 220 -18.98 5.29 9.58
C PHE A 220 -19.80 4.34 8.67
N CYS A 221 -19.27 3.15 8.34
CA CYS A 221 -19.95 2.14 7.52
C CYS A 221 -21.08 1.36 8.24
N ARG A 222 -21.72 1.95 9.27
CA ARG A 222 -22.86 1.34 10.00
C ARG A 222 -24.22 2.00 9.76
N ALA A 223 -24.29 3.18 9.13
CA ALA A 223 -25.52 3.99 9.12
C ALA A 223 -26.08 4.39 7.74
N SER A 224 -25.35 4.24 6.62
CA SER A 224 -25.90 4.54 5.29
C SER A 224 -25.31 3.70 4.15
N SER A 225 -26.04 3.66 3.05
CA SER A 225 -25.81 2.84 1.86
C SER A 225 -24.37 2.87 1.30
N LYS A 226 -23.72 1.71 1.44
CA LYS A 226 -22.99 1.01 0.36
C LYS A 226 -21.82 1.75 -0.30
N THR A 227 -21.14 2.63 0.43
CA THR A 227 -19.79 3.10 0.04
C THR A 227 -18.77 2.55 1.02
N GLU A 228 -18.16 1.41 0.71
CA GLU A 228 -17.00 0.91 1.45
C GLU A 228 -15.85 1.90 1.27
N ILE A 229 -15.52 2.66 2.32
CA ILE A 229 -14.37 3.55 2.29
C ILE A 229 -13.11 2.70 2.47
N VAL A 230 -12.67 2.02 1.42
CA VAL A 230 -11.45 1.22 1.47
C VAL A 230 -10.24 2.16 1.49
N GLN A 231 -9.53 2.20 2.62
CA GLN A 231 -8.17 2.75 2.67
C GLN A 231 -7.24 1.89 1.83
N TRP A 232 -6.77 2.43 0.71
CA TRP A 232 -5.65 1.83 0.01
C TRP A 232 -4.35 2.20 0.72
N THR A 233 -3.45 1.23 0.82
CA THR A 233 -2.16 1.39 1.49
C THR A 233 -1.03 0.83 0.63
N VAL A 234 0.03 1.62 0.53
CA VAL A 234 1.27 1.26 -0.18
C VAL A 234 2.45 1.65 0.70
N CYS A 235 3.58 0.97 0.54
CA CYS A 235 4.80 1.22 1.29
C CYS A 235 6.01 1.14 0.38
N THR A 236 7.13 1.65 0.89
CA THR A 236 8.49 1.43 0.40
C THR A 236 9.39 1.12 1.60
N LYS A 237 10.69 0.98 1.35
CA LYS A 237 11.73 1.00 2.39
C LYS A 237 11.69 2.21 3.33
N SER A 238 11.33 3.40 2.85
CA SER A 238 11.48 4.66 3.60
C SER A 238 10.16 5.23 4.11
N GLN A 239 9.03 4.87 3.50
CA GLN A 239 7.73 5.50 3.78
C GLN A 239 6.54 4.53 3.63
N PHE A 240 5.53 4.73 4.47
CA PHE A 240 4.22 4.08 4.41
C PHE A 240 3.16 5.13 4.06
N VAL A 241 2.22 4.77 3.20
CA VAL A 241 1.24 5.70 2.64
C VAL A 241 -0.17 5.17 2.86
N PHE A 242 -1.02 5.99 3.45
CA PHE A 242 -2.47 5.79 3.49
C PHE A 242 -3.13 6.70 2.46
N ILE A 243 -3.91 6.12 1.56
CA ILE A 243 -4.67 6.81 0.52
C ILE A 243 -6.15 6.70 0.88
N CYS A 244 -6.80 7.84 1.12
CA CYS A 244 -8.25 7.90 1.33
C CYS A 244 -8.85 9.15 0.67
N LYS A 245 -10.18 9.17 0.51
CA LYS A 245 -10.92 10.31 -0.09
C LYS A 245 -10.63 11.66 0.58
N ASN A 246 -10.28 11.66 1.87
CA ASN A 246 -10.06 12.88 2.65
C ASN A 246 -8.61 13.39 2.60
N GLY A 247 -7.66 12.64 2.03
CA GLY A 247 -6.26 13.02 1.91
C GLY A 247 -5.31 11.82 1.80
N ILE A 248 -4.05 12.10 1.52
CA ILE A 248 -2.97 11.10 1.50
C ILE A 248 -2.05 11.35 2.68
N ALA A 249 -1.95 10.39 3.60
CA ALA A 249 -1.06 10.47 4.76
C ALA A 249 0.22 9.67 4.52
N LEU A 250 1.35 10.40 4.49
CA LEU A 250 2.70 9.91 4.23
C LEU A 250 3.46 9.82 5.56
N LEU A 251 3.83 8.61 5.95
CA LEU A 251 4.52 8.30 7.19
C LEU A 251 5.94 7.84 6.90
N PRO A 252 7.00 8.52 7.39
CA PRO A 252 8.34 7.96 7.34
C PRO A 252 8.44 6.68 8.19
N LEU A 253 9.01 5.63 7.59
CA LEU A 253 9.38 4.35 8.22
C LEU A 253 10.87 4.29 8.61
N GLN A 254 11.65 5.29 8.21
CA GLN A 254 13.04 5.52 8.61
C GLN A 254 13.21 7.03 8.89
N PRO A 255 14.23 7.45 9.67
CA PRO A 255 14.62 8.85 9.71
C PRO A 255 14.92 9.37 8.30
N PRO A 256 14.46 10.58 7.93
CA PRO A 256 14.80 11.17 6.64
C PRO A 256 16.32 11.39 6.54
N THR A 257 16.87 11.20 5.34
CA THR A 257 18.25 11.56 5.01
C THR A 257 18.49 13.06 5.17
N LEU A 258 19.75 13.49 5.16
CA LEU A 258 20.10 14.91 5.20
C LEU A 258 19.51 15.68 4.00
N LYS A 259 19.51 15.09 2.79
CA LYS A 259 18.88 15.64 1.57
C LYS A 259 17.37 15.85 1.79
N GLU A 260 16.65 14.81 2.20
CA GLU A 260 15.21 14.88 2.47
C GLU A 260 14.87 15.87 3.60
N SER A 261 15.71 15.95 4.63
CA SER A 261 15.54 16.88 5.75
C SER A 261 15.70 18.33 5.31
N ALA A 262 16.75 18.64 4.53
CA ALA A 262 16.96 19.97 3.96
C ALA A 262 15.82 20.36 3.00
N PHE A 263 15.40 19.43 2.14
CA PHE A 263 14.26 19.63 1.24
C PHE A 263 12.97 19.90 2.02
N LEU A 264 12.72 19.14 3.11
CA LEU A 264 11.58 19.38 4.00
C LEU A 264 11.62 20.76 4.66
N SER A 265 12.78 21.20 5.15
CA SER A 265 12.93 22.53 5.75
C SER A 265 12.68 23.65 4.76
N ILE A 266 12.97 23.45 3.47
CA ILE A 266 12.58 24.38 2.41
C ILE A 266 11.07 24.32 2.19
N GLN A 267 10.49 23.12 1.98
CA GLN A 267 9.04 22.97 1.77
C GLN A 267 8.20 23.56 2.90
N GLN A 268 8.65 23.45 4.16
CA GLN A 268 8.00 24.05 5.32
C GLN A 268 7.93 25.59 5.27
N LYS A 269 8.86 26.27 4.59
CA LYS A 269 8.81 27.73 4.40
C LYS A 269 7.82 28.16 3.32
N TYR A 270 7.51 27.28 2.37
CA TYR A 270 6.65 27.55 1.22
C TYR A 270 5.31 26.77 1.25
N SER A 271 5.02 26.08 2.36
CA SER A 271 3.77 25.33 2.57
C SER A 271 3.01 25.88 3.77
N ASN A 272 1.70 26.00 3.63
CA ASN A 272 0.81 26.29 4.76
C ASN A 272 0.28 24.98 5.35
N ILE A 273 0.26 24.86 6.68
CA ILE A 273 -0.30 23.68 7.36
C ILE A 273 -1.63 24.08 8.02
N ILE A 274 -2.73 23.60 7.46
CA ILE A 274 -4.10 23.87 7.94
C ILE A 274 -4.74 22.54 8.34
N ALA A 275 -5.22 22.43 9.59
CA ALA A 275 -5.85 21.22 10.13
C ALA A 275 -5.03 19.91 9.90
N ASN A 276 -3.70 19.99 10.11
CA ASN A 276 -2.70 18.94 9.83
C ASN A 276 -2.48 18.57 8.35
N LYS A 277 -3.17 19.22 7.41
CA LYS A 277 -2.92 19.05 5.97
C LYS A 277 -1.95 20.13 5.49
N TRP A 278 -1.00 19.74 4.64
CA TRP A 278 -0.05 20.63 4.00
C TRP A 278 -0.64 21.11 2.67
N PHE A 279 -0.54 22.40 2.39
CA PHE A 279 -1.01 23.05 1.17
C PHE A 279 0.13 23.88 0.57
N GLY A 280 0.20 23.93 -0.76
CA GLY A 280 1.31 24.59 -1.44
C GLY A 280 2.58 23.74 -1.41
N GLY A 281 3.71 24.41 -1.22
CA GLY A 281 5.05 23.92 -1.56
C GLY A 281 5.54 24.51 -2.88
N ILE A 282 6.84 24.37 -3.12
CA ILE A 282 7.49 24.77 -4.37
C ILE A 282 8.05 23.54 -5.08
N SER A 283 8.05 23.57 -6.40
CA SER A 283 8.61 22.50 -7.23
C SER A 283 10.11 22.35 -7.00
N GLU A 284 10.66 21.18 -7.37
CA GLU A 284 12.09 20.94 -7.30
C GLU A 284 12.87 21.95 -8.17
N GLN A 285 12.34 22.30 -9.34
CA GLN A 285 12.94 23.31 -10.23
C GLN A 285 13.01 24.69 -9.57
N GLN A 286 11.93 25.14 -8.93
CA GLN A 286 11.95 26.42 -8.19
C GLN A 286 12.99 26.43 -7.06
N ILE A 287 13.28 25.28 -6.43
CA ILE A 287 14.37 25.18 -5.45
C ILE A 287 15.73 25.29 -6.14
N LYS A 288 15.92 24.63 -7.29
CA LYS A 288 17.16 24.78 -8.08
C LYS A 288 17.38 26.23 -8.50
N ASP A 289 16.34 26.91 -8.99
CA ASP A 289 16.39 28.31 -9.42
C ASP A 289 16.78 29.23 -8.25
N LEU A 290 16.15 29.05 -7.07
CA LEU A 290 16.48 29.79 -5.84
C LEU A 290 17.92 29.54 -5.34
N CYS A 291 18.49 28.38 -5.64
CA CYS A 291 19.86 28.02 -5.29
C CYS A 291 20.88 28.26 -6.42
N PHE A 292 20.47 28.84 -7.56
CA PHE A 292 21.28 28.98 -8.78
C PHE A 292 21.91 27.65 -9.25
N CYS A 293 21.22 26.53 -9.02
CA CYS A 293 21.71 25.19 -9.29
C CYS A 293 21.40 24.77 -10.74
N THR A 294 22.44 24.64 -11.56
CA THR A 294 22.33 24.23 -12.97
C THR A 294 22.25 22.71 -13.19
N MET A 295 22.20 21.91 -12.12
CA MET A 295 22.17 20.44 -12.24
C MET A 295 20.81 19.92 -12.72
N GLU A 296 20.83 19.13 -13.80
CA GLU A 296 19.63 18.42 -14.28
C GLU A 296 19.14 17.34 -13.29
N ARG A 297 20.06 16.68 -12.56
CA ARG A 297 19.75 15.61 -11.60
C ARG A 297 18.75 16.05 -10.52
N SER A 298 17.92 15.14 -10.04
CA SER A 298 17.01 15.44 -8.93
C SER A 298 17.77 15.77 -7.65
N LEU A 299 17.29 16.75 -6.89
CA LEU A 299 17.81 17.10 -5.55
C LEU A 299 17.67 15.96 -4.51
N LEU A 300 16.81 14.97 -4.78
CA LEU A 300 16.53 13.85 -3.88
C LEU A 300 17.07 12.49 -4.37
N LEU A 301 17.77 12.46 -5.52
CA LEU A 301 18.55 11.31 -5.99
C LEU A 301 20.03 11.49 -5.63
#